data_AF-A0A9E0CTA3-F1
#
_entry.id   AF-A0A9E0CTA3-F1
#
_cell.length_a   1.000
_cell.length_b   1.000
_cell.length_c   1.000
_cell.angle_alpha   90.00
_cell.angle_beta   90.00
_cell.angle_gamma   90.00
#
_symmetry.space_group_name_H-M   'P 1'
#
loop_
_entity.id
_entity.type
_entity.pdbx_description
1 polymer ?
#
loop_
_entity_poly.entity_id
_entity_poly.type
_entity_poly.pdbx_seq_one_letter_code
_entity_poly.pdbx_strand_id
1 'polypeptide(L)'
;MRHHRLPTIAAVCVAAVLAACSPTTYDSTADTQPREATSTTLPTGTAAELLPLLLAEVQGLPTRVMNADGDGAAATRIEQLWAAVSAEIEATQPELVPDFEFVIRRCRAAADRNRPADADRAFKNLTTLVQAYLG
;
A
#
# COMPACT_ATOMS: atom_id res chain seq x y z
N MET A 1 9.23 -66.08 -14.44
CA MET A 1 9.18 -66.24 -15.91
C MET A 1 8.19 -67.34 -16.26
N ARG A 2 7.03 -67.00 -16.82
CA ARG A 2 6.17 -67.92 -17.59
C ARG A 2 5.13 -67.10 -18.36
N HIS A 3 5.36 -66.99 -19.66
CA HIS A 3 4.49 -66.40 -20.67
C HIS A 3 3.62 -67.49 -21.29
N HIS A 4 2.32 -67.25 -21.46
CA HIS A 4 1.42 -67.96 -22.38
C HIS A 4 0.57 -66.88 -23.07
N ARG A 5 0.92 -66.49 -24.30
CA ARG A 5 0.49 -67.02 -25.62
C ARG A 5 -0.89 -66.46 -26.04
N LEU A 6 -0.82 -65.54 -27.01
CA LEU A 6 -1.89 -64.91 -27.80
C LEU A 6 -2.63 -65.93 -28.69
N PRO A 7 -3.85 -65.62 -29.17
CA PRO A 7 -4.00 -65.14 -30.57
C PRO A 7 -5.06 -64.01 -30.73
N THR A 8 -4.76 -62.92 -31.43
CA THR A 8 -5.06 -62.63 -32.86
C THR A 8 -6.56 -62.67 -33.23
N ILE A 9 -7.14 -61.53 -33.61
CA ILE A 9 -7.88 -61.28 -34.87
C ILE A 9 -8.15 -59.77 -35.01
N ALA A 10 -7.99 -59.31 -36.24
CA ALA A 10 -7.98 -57.92 -36.70
C ALA A 10 -9.37 -57.29 -36.84
N ALA A 11 -9.42 -55.95 -36.80
CA ALA A 11 -10.35 -55.16 -37.61
C ALA A 11 -9.76 -53.77 -37.86
N VAL A 12 -9.49 -53.51 -39.14
CA VAL A 12 -9.19 -52.22 -39.76
C VAL A 12 -10.36 -51.25 -39.54
N CYS A 13 -10.09 -49.96 -39.32
CA CYS A 13 -10.88 -48.84 -39.89
C CYS A 13 -10.24 -47.46 -39.61
N VAL A 14 -9.68 -46.90 -40.68
CA VAL A 14 -9.82 -45.52 -41.21
C VAL A 14 -9.78 -44.29 -40.27
N ALA A 15 -8.93 -43.35 -40.69
CA ALA A 15 -8.71 -41.96 -40.32
C ALA A 15 -9.88 -41.10 -39.79
N ALA A 16 -9.56 -40.16 -38.89
CA ALA A 16 -9.88 -38.73 -39.03
C ALA A 16 -9.11 -37.90 -37.98
N VAL A 17 -8.26 -36.98 -38.44
CA VAL A 17 -7.70 -35.91 -37.61
C VAL A 17 -8.80 -34.86 -37.43
N LEU A 18 -9.28 -34.66 -36.21
CA LEU A 18 -10.11 -33.50 -35.87
C LEU A 18 -9.43 -32.77 -34.71
N ALA A 19 -8.76 -31.68 -35.06
CA ALA A 19 -8.35 -30.65 -34.12
C ALA A 19 -9.61 -30.01 -33.54
N ALA A 20 -10.01 -30.42 -32.34
CA ALA A 20 -11.08 -29.77 -31.60
C ALA A 20 -10.53 -28.52 -30.89
N CYS A 21 -10.55 -27.39 -31.58
CA CYS A 21 -10.64 -26.10 -30.89
C CYS A 21 -12.07 -26.01 -30.35
N SER A 22 -12.24 -26.24 -29.05
CA SER A 22 -13.52 -26.00 -28.39
C SER A 22 -13.94 -24.54 -28.61
N PRO A 23 -15.18 -24.26 -29.04
CA PRO A 23 -15.70 -22.90 -28.94
C PRO A 23 -15.82 -22.56 -27.46
N THR A 24 -15.14 -21.51 -27.01
CA THR A 24 -15.44 -20.91 -25.71
C THR A 24 -16.83 -20.29 -25.82
N THR A 25 -17.84 -20.93 -25.24
CA THR A 25 -19.17 -20.32 -25.09
C THR A 25 -19.01 -19.12 -24.16
N TYR A 26 -19.08 -17.92 -24.72
CA TYR A 26 -19.20 -16.70 -23.95
C TYR A 26 -20.60 -16.67 -23.35
N ASP A 27 -20.71 -16.95 -22.06
CA ASP A 27 -21.95 -16.79 -21.32
C ASP A 27 -22.10 -15.31 -20.95
N SER A 28 -22.89 -14.59 -21.75
CA SER A 28 -23.21 -13.17 -21.55
C SER A 28 -24.23 -12.92 -20.43
N THR A 29 -24.62 -13.95 -19.67
CA THR A 29 -25.54 -13.82 -18.52
C THR A 29 -24.82 -13.74 -17.16
N ALA A 30 -23.48 -13.81 -17.15
CA ALA A 30 -22.69 -13.54 -15.97
C ALA A 30 -22.75 -12.03 -15.65
N ASP A 31 -23.67 -11.66 -14.76
CA ASP A 31 -23.78 -10.32 -14.22
C ASP A 31 -22.49 -9.99 -13.44
N THR A 32 -21.58 -9.27 -14.08
CA THR A 32 -20.35 -8.80 -13.45
C THR A 32 -20.73 -7.59 -12.63
N GLN A 33 -20.94 -7.78 -11.31
CA GLN A 33 -21.08 -6.66 -10.39
C GLN A 33 -19.89 -5.70 -10.59
N PRO A 34 -20.14 -4.42 -10.96
CA PRO A 34 -19.09 -3.44 -11.08
C PRO A 34 -18.39 -3.33 -9.72
N ARG A 35 -17.11 -3.68 -9.67
CA ARG A 35 -16.29 -3.40 -8.50
C ARG A 35 -16.16 -1.88 -8.40
N GLU A 36 -16.76 -1.30 -7.37
CA GLU A 36 -16.62 0.12 -7.08
C GLU A 36 -15.13 0.47 -6.97
N ALA A 37 -14.66 1.37 -7.83
CA ALA A 37 -13.30 1.85 -7.78
C ALA A 37 -13.12 2.66 -6.50
N THR A 38 -12.26 2.20 -5.59
CA THR A 38 -11.92 2.96 -4.39
C THR A 38 -11.01 4.11 -4.81
N SER A 39 -11.59 5.28 -5.05
CA SER A 39 -10.81 6.48 -5.35
C SER A 39 -10.12 6.95 -4.07
N THR A 40 -8.80 6.85 -4.04
CA THR A 40 -7.99 7.41 -2.94
C THR A 40 -7.52 8.79 -3.38
N THR A 41 -8.09 9.84 -2.81
CA THR A 41 -7.64 11.21 -3.06
C THR A 41 -6.35 11.46 -2.28
N LEU A 42 -5.24 11.69 -2.98
CA LEU A 42 -4.00 12.11 -2.34
C LEU A 42 -4.12 13.56 -1.87
N PRO A 43 -3.52 13.93 -0.73
CA PRO A 43 -3.46 15.32 -0.31
C PRO A 43 -2.68 16.14 -1.34
N THR A 44 -3.16 17.35 -1.61
CA THR A 44 -2.55 18.32 -2.53
C THR A 44 -2.60 19.70 -1.89
N GLY A 45 -1.54 20.49 -2.04
CA GLY A 45 -1.42 21.82 -1.46
C GLY A 45 0.04 22.23 -1.33
N THR A 46 0.27 23.44 -0.83
CA THR A 46 1.60 23.96 -0.50
C THR A 46 2.11 23.37 0.81
N ALA A 47 3.42 23.47 1.06
CA ALA A 47 3.99 23.07 2.35
C ALA A 47 3.40 23.86 3.52
N ALA A 48 3.07 25.14 3.32
CA ALA A 48 2.41 25.97 4.34
C ALA A 48 1.03 25.45 4.74
N GLU A 49 0.31 24.78 3.82
CA GLU A 49 -1.01 24.20 4.08
C GLU A 49 -0.90 22.76 4.62
N LEU A 50 0.03 21.96 4.08
CA LEU A 50 0.13 20.54 4.38
C LEU A 50 0.93 20.22 5.64
N LEU A 51 1.95 21.01 6.00
CA LEU A 51 2.74 20.78 7.21
C LEU A 51 1.92 20.91 8.51
N PRO A 52 1.00 21.89 8.67
CA PRO A 52 0.08 21.91 9.81
C PRO A 52 -0.81 20.66 9.90
N LEU A 53 -1.27 20.13 8.76
CA LEU A 53 -2.08 18.91 8.73
C LEU A 53 -1.25 17.68 9.11
N LEU A 54 -0.03 17.57 8.61
CA LEU A 54 0.94 16.55 8.99
C LEU A 54 1.21 16.58 10.50
N LEU A 55 1.42 17.78 11.05
CA LEU A 55 1.64 17.98 12.48
C LEU A 55 0.44 17.51 13.32
N ALA A 56 -0.78 17.85 12.90
CA ALA A 56 -2.01 17.43 13.58
C ALA A 56 -2.20 15.90 13.56
N GLU A 57 -1.89 15.25 12.44
CA GLU A 57 -1.98 13.78 12.35
C GLU A 57 -0.95 13.11 13.27
N VAL A 58 0.29 13.60 13.30
CA VAL A 58 1.33 13.08 14.21
C VAL A 58 1.01 13.39 15.68
N GLN A 59 0.38 14.53 15.99
CA GLN A 59 -0.09 14.85 17.35
C GLN A 59 -1.09 13.82 17.88
N GLY A 60 -1.97 13.31 17.03
CA GLY A 60 -2.97 12.31 17.40
C GLY A 60 -2.42 10.88 17.53
N LEU A 61 -1.27 10.61 16.90
CA LEU A 61 -0.71 9.26 16.82
C LEU A 61 -0.44 8.59 18.18
N PRO A 62 0.15 9.24 19.21
CA PRO A 62 0.45 8.59 20.49
C PRO A 62 -0.78 7.97 21.16
N THR A 63 -1.88 8.72 21.18
CA THR A 63 -3.16 8.27 21.75
C THR A 63 -3.75 7.12 20.94
N ARG A 64 -3.70 7.20 19.60
CA ARG A 64 -4.21 6.14 18.72
C ARG A 64 -3.43 4.84 18.90
N VAL A 65 -2.10 4.94 18.92
CA VAL A 65 -1.21 3.79 19.17
C VAL A 65 -1.54 3.15 20.51
N MET A 66 -1.64 3.95 21.58
CA MET A 66 -1.96 3.46 22.92
C MET A 66 -3.33 2.74 23.00
N ASN A 67 -4.32 3.19 22.24
CA ASN A 67 -5.70 2.71 22.35
C ASN A 67 -6.03 1.52 21.43
N ALA A 68 -5.21 1.27 20.40
CA ALA A 68 -5.55 0.33 19.32
C ALA A 68 -4.44 -0.70 19.02
N ASP A 69 -3.49 -0.90 19.95
CA ASP A 69 -2.31 -1.75 19.76
C ASP A 69 -1.48 -1.38 18.50
N GLY A 70 -1.38 -0.08 18.23
CA GLY A 70 -0.82 0.49 17.01
C GLY A 70 -1.85 1.24 16.15
N ASP A 71 -1.40 1.99 15.15
CA ASP A 71 -2.30 2.62 14.16
C ASP A 71 -1.59 2.77 12.80
N GLY A 72 -1.58 1.67 12.05
CA GLY A 72 -0.98 1.64 10.72
C GLY A 72 -1.66 2.57 9.72
N ALA A 73 -2.96 2.85 9.91
CA ALA A 73 -3.72 3.74 9.03
C ALA A 73 -3.33 5.21 9.24
N ALA A 74 -3.13 5.64 10.49
CA ALA A 74 -2.57 6.95 10.81
C ALA A 74 -1.16 7.12 10.26
N ALA A 75 -0.29 6.11 10.44
CA ALA A 75 1.05 6.15 9.85
C ALA A 75 1.03 6.25 8.32
N THR A 76 0.08 5.60 7.63
CA THR A 76 -0.08 5.74 6.18
C THR A 76 -0.52 7.16 5.79
N ARG A 77 -1.44 7.78 6.54
CA ARG A 77 -1.83 9.18 6.28
C ARG A 77 -0.66 10.15 6.49
N ILE A 78 0.16 9.93 7.52
CA ILE A 78 1.40 10.69 7.78
C ILE A 78 2.35 10.58 6.59
N GLU A 79 2.57 9.37 6.06
CA GLU A 79 3.42 9.14 4.88
C GLU A 79 2.85 9.79 3.60
N GLN A 80 1.53 9.77 3.42
CA GLN A 80 0.87 10.42 2.28
C GLN A 80 1.01 11.95 2.34
N LEU A 81 0.85 12.54 3.52
CA LEU A 81 1.07 13.97 3.74
C LEU A 81 2.53 14.35 3.50
N TRP A 82 3.48 13.52 3.96
CA TRP A 82 4.90 13.72 3.68
C TRP A 82 5.22 13.65 2.18
N ALA A 83 4.72 12.63 1.47
CA ALA A 83 4.94 12.48 0.04
C ALA A 83 4.39 13.65 -0.78
N ALA A 84 3.34 14.32 -0.31
CA ALA A 84 2.77 15.49 -0.96
C ALA A 84 3.60 16.78 -0.75
N VAL A 85 4.44 16.85 0.29
CA VAL A 85 5.18 18.06 0.65
C VAL A 85 6.70 17.95 0.45
N SER A 86 7.26 16.74 0.42
CA SER A 86 8.71 16.52 0.46
C SER A 86 9.46 17.23 -0.68
N ALA A 87 8.89 17.25 -1.89
CA ALA A 87 9.51 17.88 -3.05
C ALA A 87 9.60 19.41 -2.92
N GLU A 88 8.61 20.06 -2.30
CA GLU A 88 8.65 21.51 -2.07
C GLU A 88 9.71 21.85 -1.01
N ILE A 89 9.80 21.05 0.05
CA ILE A 89 10.84 21.20 1.09
C ILE A 89 12.22 20.96 0.50
N GLU A 90 12.40 19.94 -0.34
CA GLU A 90 13.67 19.68 -1.05
C GLU A 90 14.08 20.87 -1.94
N ALA A 91 13.12 21.52 -2.59
CA ALA A 91 13.40 22.66 -3.46
C ALA A 91 13.75 23.94 -2.69
N THR A 92 13.30 24.09 -1.45
CA THR A 92 13.39 25.35 -0.69
C THR A 92 14.38 25.29 0.50
N GLN A 93 14.38 24.18 1.24
CA GLN A 93 15.20 23.91 2.42
C GLN A 93 15.65 22.43 2.43
N PRO A 94 16.47 21.99 1.45
CA PRO A 94 16.88 20.60 1.28
C PRO A 94 17.57 19.99 2.50
N GLU A 95 18.23 20.80 3.31
CA GLU A 95 18.89 20.38 4.55
C GLU A 95 17.92 19.81 5.60
N LEU A 96 16.63 20.16 5.54
CA LEU A 96 15.61 19.67 6.48
C LEU A 96 15.06 18.29 6.09
N VAL A 97 15.16 17.89 4.82
CA VAL A 97 14.56 16.66 4.29
C VAL A 97 14.96 15.41 5.08
N PRO A 98 16.25 15.16 5.39
CA PRO A 98 16.65 13.96 6.12
C PRO A 98 16.04 13.86 7.53
N ASP A 99 15.87 15.00 8.19
CA ASP A 99 15.29 15.06 9.53
C ASP A 99 13.78 14.83 9.50
N PHE A 100 13.07 15.40 8.52
CA PHE A 100 11.66 15.09 8.29
C PHE A 100 11.49 13.60 8.01
N GLU A 101 12.22 13.02 7.05
CA GLU A 101 12.12 11.60 6.73
C GLU A 101 12.37 10.71 7.96
N PHE A 102 13.37 11.06 8.77
CA PHE A 102 13.68 10.34 9.99
C PHE A 102 12.50 10.34 10.97
N VAL A 103 11.82 11.49 11.13
CA VAL A 103 10.63 11.59 11.98
C VAL A 103 9.46 10.80 11.39
N ILE A 104 9.24 10.85 10.08
CA ILE A 104 8.17 10.09 9.41
C ILE A 104 8.39 8.56 9.56
N ARG A 105 9.62 8.08 9.35
CA ARG A 105 9.99 6.68 9.62
C ARG A 105 9.76 6.28 11.07
N ARG A 106 10.03 7.20 12.02
CA ARG A 106 9.74 6.97 13.44
C ARG A 106 8.24 6.84 13.71
N CYS A 107 7.39 7.65 13.08
CA CYS A 107 5.93 7.53 13.20
C CYS A 107 5.45 6.14 12.78
N ARG A 108 5.89 5.65 11.61
CA ARG A 108 5.61 4.29 11.14
C ARG A 108 6.06 3.24 12.14
N ALA A 109 7.33 3.31 12.56
CA ALA A 109 7.89 2.36 13.53
C ALA A 109 7.16 2.37 14.89
N ALA A 110 6.68 3.54 15.34
CA ALA A 110 5.92 3.67 16.56
C ALA A 110 4.54 3.00 16.44
N ALA A 111 3.87 3.19 15.30
CA ALA A 111 2.60 2.53 14.99
C ALA A 111 2.75 1.00 14.92
N ASP A 112 3.74 0.51 14.17
CA ASP A 112 3.93 -0.93 13.93
C ASP A 112 4.35 -1.68 15.20
N ARG A 113 5.05 -1.02 16.12
CA ARG A 113 5.59 -1.63 17.34
C ARG A 113 4.79 -1.32 18.59
N ASN A 114 3.63 -0.67 18.46
CA ASN A 114 2.81 -0.22 19.57
C ASN A 114 3.60 0.61 20.62
N ARG A 115 4.35 1.62 20.15
CA ARG A 115 5.24 2.45 20.99
C ARG A 115 4.74 3.90 21.07
N PRO A 116 3.76 4.22 21.94
CA PRO A 116 3.20 5.58 22.02
C PRO A 116 4.24 6.64 22.44
N ALA A 117 5.22 6.27 23.26
CA ALA A 117 6.31 7.18 23.64
C ALA A 117 7.21 7.58 22.45
N ASP A 118 7.39 6.70 21.47
CA ASP A 118 8.13 7.05 20.25
C ASP A 118 7.32 8.00 19.37
N ALA A 119 6.00 7.80 19.29
CA ALA A 119 5.10 8.70 18.58
C ALA A 119 5.10 10.10 19.21
N ASP A 120 5.08 10.21 20.55
CA ASP A 120 5.17 11.50 21.25
C ASP A 120 6.50 12.21 20.97
N ARG A 121 7.60 11.45 20.95
CA ARG A 121 8.91 12.00 20.55
C ARG A 121 8.91 12.44 19.08
N ALA A 122 8.28 11.68 18.19
CA ALA A 122 8.14 12.05 16.79
C ALA A 122 7.37 13.37 16.65
N PHE A 123 6.28 13.54 17.39
CA PHE A 123 5.50 14.78 17.43
C PHE A 123 6.36 15.98 17.84
N LYS A 124 7.11 15.89 18.95
CA LYS A 124 7.99 16.97 19.42
C LYS A 124 9.03 17.34 18.38
N ASN A 125 9.68 16.35 17.77
CA ASN A 125 10.67 16.59 16.71
C ASN A 125 10.03 17.24 15.48
N LEU A 126 8.85 16.77 15.06
CA LEU A 126 8.14 17.34 13.92
C LEU A 126 7.76 18.80 14.17
N THR A 127 7.28 19.13 15.38
CA THR A 127 6.98 20.52 15.77
C THR A 127 8.19 21.43 15.54
N THR A 128 9.38 21.00 15.95
CA THR A 128 10.62 21.77 15.73
C THR A 128 10.94 21.94 14.24
N LEU A 129 10.76 20.89 13.43
CA LEU A 129 11.03 20.95 11.98
C LEU A 129 10.01 21.84 11.24
N VAL A 130 8.73 21.74 11.59
CA VAL A 130 7.68 22.59 11.02
C VAL A 130 7.93 24.07 11.38
N GLN A 131 8.37 24.35 12.61
CA GLN A 131 8.77 25.70 13.02
C GLN A 131 10.00 26.19 12.27
N ALA A 132 11.01 25.33 12.04
CA ALA A 132 12.20 25.69 11.28
C ALA A 132 11.85 26.03 9.81
N TYR A 133 10.90 25.30 9.22
CA TYR A 133 10.52 25.51 7.83
C TYR A 133 9.61 26.75 7.63
N LEU A 134 8.62 26.95 8.51
CA LEU A 134 7.61 28.02 8.37
C LEU A 134 7.97 29.33 9.09
N GLY A 135 9.00 29.31 9.94
CA GLY A 135 9.40 30.42 10.81
C GLY A 135 10.42 31.38 10.21
#